data_AF-A0A830GSY1-F1
#
_entry.id   AF-A0A830GSY1-F1
#
_cell.length_a   1.000
_cell.length_b   1.000
_cell.length_c   1.000
_cell.angle_alpha   90.00
_cell.angle_beta   90.00
_cell.angle_gamma   90.00
#
_symmetry.space_group_name_H-M   'P 1'
#
loop_
_entity.id
_entity.type
_entity.pdbx_description
1 polymer ?
#
loop_
_entity_poly.entity_id
_entity_poly.type
_entity_poly.pdbx_seq_one_letter_code
_entity_poly.pdbx_strand_id
1 'polypeptide(L)' 'MSDTVQACPNCDSTSKIHKLIHEDRVDSADIDEDYRCYSCGHAFDEPVVREAKNTNTLRGLARQLDRVDPDQVGDAA' A
#
# COMPACT_ATOMS: atom_id res chain seq x y z
N MET A 1 -4.40 12.39 12.17
CA MET A 1 -4.26 12.71 10.74
C MET A 1 -4.38 11.38 10.01
N SER A 2 -5.52 11.14 9.36
CA SER A 2 -5.74 9.92 8.57
C SER A 2 -4.97 10.05 7.26
N ASP A 3 -3.93 9.23 7.07
CA ASP A 3 -3.24 9.12 5.79
C ASP A 3 -4.09 8.28 4.85
N THR A 4 -4.46 8.80 3.68
CA THR A 4 -5.22 8.06 2.67
C THR A 4 -4.28 7.52 1.60
N VAL A 5 -4.45 6.26 1.23
CA VAL A 5 -3.61 5.56 0.24
C VAL A 5 -4.44 5.16 -0.98
N GLN A 6 -3.78 5.17 -2.14
CA GLN A 6 -4.31 4.60 -3.37
C GLN A 6 -4.14 3.07 -3.36
N ALA A 7 -5.22 2.35 -3.63
CA ALA A 7 -5.29 0.90 -3.65
C ALA A 7 -5.89 0.41 -4.98
N CYS A 8 -5.48 -0.80 -5.39
CA CYS A 8 -6.04 -1.43 -6.59
C CYS A 8 -7.50 -1.84 -6.32
N PRO A 9 -8.47 -1.48 -7.20
CA PRO A 9 -9.88 -1.85 -7.03
C PRO A 9 -10.13 -3.37 -7.02
N ASN A 10 -9.25 -4.14 -7.66
CA ASN A 10 -9.43 -5.59 -7.79
C ASN A 10 -8.83 -6.39 -6.62
N CYS A 11 -7.68 -5.98 -6.08
CA CYS A 11 -6.94 -6.78 -5.08
C CYS A 11 -6.62 -6.04 -3.78
N ASP A 12 -7.06 -4.78 -3.63
CA ASP A 12 -6.82 -3.91 -2.46
C ASP A 12 -5.34 -3.62 -2.15
N SER A 13 -4.41 -4.01 -3.04
CA SER A 13 -2.97 -3.81 -2.88
C SER A 13 -2.58 -2.36 -3.12
N THR A 14 -1.71 -1.82 -2.27
CA THR A 14 -1.22 -0.43 -2.30
C THR A 14 0.22 -0.32 -2.80
N SER A 15 0.95 -1.44 -2.90
CA SER A 15 2.41 -1.39 -2.96
C SER A 15 3.00 -1.10 -4.34
N LYS A 16 2.24 -1.27 -5.43
CA LYS A 16 2.76 -1.16 -6.80
C LYS A 16 1.68 -0.76 -7.82
N ILE A 17 1.07 0.41 -7.62
CA ILE A 17 0.21 1.05 -8.61
C ILE A 17 1.08 2.05 -9.38
N HIS A 18 1.21 1.88 -10.69
CA HIS A 18 1.96 2.80 -11.55
C HIS A 18 1.01 3.44 -12.55
N LYS A 19 1.19 4.76 -12.77
CA LYS A 19 0.55 5.46 -13.87
C LYS A 19 1.23 5.05 -15.17
N LEU A 20 0.45 4.64 -16.17
CA LEU A 20 0.92 4.40 -17.51
C LEU A 20 1.15 5.76 -18.17
N ILE A 21 2.41 6.12 -18.40
CA ILE A 21 2.75 7.36 -19.10
C ILE A 21 2.63 7.08 -20.60
N HIS A 22 1.61 7.63 -21.24
CA HIS A 22 1.45 7.62 -22.69
C HIS A 22 2.22 8.80 -23.30
N GLU A 23 3.55 8.75 -23.22
CA GLU A 23 4.39 9.65 -24.01
C GLU A 23 4.36 9.18 -25.47
N ASP A 24 3.65 9.94 -26.30
CA ASP A 24 3.89 10.09 -27.74
C ASP A 24 3.62 8.88 -28.68
N ARG A 25 2.68 8.01 -28.35
CA ARG A 25 2.17 7.03 -29.33
C ARG A 25 0.94 7.59 -30.05
N VAL A 26 1.20 8.24 -31.18
CA VAL A 26 0.24 8.75 -32.18
C VAL A 26 -0.73 7.67 -32.72
N ASP A 27 -0.52 6.38 -32.36
CA ASP A 27 -1.27 5.21 -32.82
C ASP A 27 -2.08 4.48 -31.71
N SER A 28 -2.06 4.96 -30.46
CA SER A 28 -2.76 4.28 -29.35
C SER A 28 -4.12 4.94 -29.08
N ALA A 29 -5.07 4.71 -29.98
CA ALA A 29 -6.40 5.30 -29.94
C ALA A 29 -7.35 4.71 -28.87
N ASP A 30 -6.96 3.67 -28.12
CA ASP A 30 -7.91 2.90 -27.29
C ASP A 30 -7.28 2.27 -26.04
N ILE A 31 -6.29 2.92 -25.41
CA ILE A 31 -5.85 2.48 -24.07
C ILE A 31 -6.31 3.55 -23.08
N ASP A 32 -7.58 3.45 -22.66
CA ASP A 32 -8.20 4.33 -21.67
C ASP A 32 -7.62 4.12 -20.26
N GLU A 33 -6.95 3.00 -20.02
CA GLU A 33 -6.48 2.61 -18.69
C GLU A 33 -5.22 3.38 -18.27
N ASP A 34 -5.39 4.39 -17.42
CA ASP A 34 -4.29 5.23 -16.91
C ASP A 34 -3.38 4.54 -15.88
N TYR A 35 -3.82 3.46 -15.22
CA TYR A 35 -3.09 2.84 -14.11
C TYR A 35 -3.01 1.32 -14.23
N ARG A 36 -1.93 0.74 -13.70
CA ARG A 36 -1.76 -0.70 -13.60
C ARG A 36 -1.26 -1.15 -12.23
N CYS A 37 -1.89 -2.18 -11.68
CA CYS A 37 -1.42 -2.86 -10.46
C CYS A 37 -0.44 -3.98 -10.82
N TYR A 38 0.78 -3.92 -10.30
CA TYR A 38 1.77 -5.00 -10.48
C TYR A 38 1.61 -6.16 -9.49
N SER A 39 0.69 -6.05 -8.52
CA SER A 39 0.41 -7.17 -7.61
C SER A 39 -0.50 -8.22 -8.25
N CYS A 40 -1.53 -7.79 -8.98
CA CYS A 40 -2.48 -8.69 -9.66
C CYS A 40 -2.45 -8.57 -11.18
N GLY A 41 -1.75 -7.59 -11.74
CA GLY A 41 -1.66 -7.34 -13.18
C GLY A 41 -2.82 -6.52 -13.77
N HIS A 42 -3.85 -6.21 -12.98
CA HIS A 42 -5.06 -5.49 -13.44
C HIS A 42 -4.74 -4.05 -13.82
N ALA A 43 -5.18 -3.64 -15.01
CA ALA A 43 -5.17 -2.24 -15.47
C ALA A 43 -6.54 -1.61 -15.24
N PHE A 44 -6.57 -0.32 -14.92
CA PHE A 44 -7.78 0.41 -14.52
C PHE A 44 -7.54 1.92 -14.66
N ASP A 45 -8.62 2.69 -14.79
CA ASP A 45 -8.56 4.13 -15.06
C ASP A 45 -8.32 4.95 -13.80
N GLU A 46 -8.90 4.54 -12.66
CA GLU A 46 -8.76 5.26 -11.39
C GLU A 46 -8.49 4.32 -10.21
N PRO A 47 -7.43 4.56 -9.41
CA PRO A 47 -7.19 3.83 -8.18
C PRO A 47 -8.22 4.21 -7.11
N VAL A 48 -8.58 3.24 -6.27
CA VAL A 48 -9.48 3.50 -5.13
C VAL A 48 -8.69 4.18 -4.01
N VAL A 49 -9.19 5.31 -3.52
CA VAL A 49 -8.64 5.99 -2.35
C VAL A 49 -9.30 5.47 -1.09
N ARG A 50 -8.50 4.94 -0.15
CA ARG A 50 -8.99 4.48 1.17
C ARG A 50 -8.07 4.93 2.29
N GLU A 51 -8.54 4.86 3.53
CA GLU A 51 -7.65 5.07 4.67
C GLU A 51 -6.51 4.04 4.67
N ALA A 52 -5.30 4.52 4.98
CA ALA A 52 -4.15 3.68 5.21
C ALA A 52 -4.52 2.69 6.30
N LYS A 53 -4.55 1.40 5.94
CA LYS A 53 -4.59 0.35 6.93
C LYS A 53 -3.27 0.46 7.68
N ASN A 54 -3.33 1.02 8.88
CA ASN A 54 -2.18 1.09 9.76
C ASN A 54 -1.88 -0.33 10.22
N THR A 55 -1.22 -1.11 9.36
CA THR A 55 -0.59 -2.35 9.77
C THR A 55 0.66 -1.94 10.53
N ASN A 56 0.47 -1.38 11.72
CA ASN A 56 1.51 -1.10 12.68
C ASN A 56 2.01 -2.43 13.27
N THR A 57 2.32 -3.40 12.40
CA THR A 57 3.15 -4.53 12.76
C THR A 57 4.53 -3.95 13.00
N LEU A 58 4.76 -3.55 14.25
CA LEU A 58 6.08 -3.21 14.76
C LEU A 58 7.05 -4.30 14.26
N ARG A 59 8.20 -3.88 13.76
CA ARG A 59 9.24 -4.78 13.25
C ARG A 59 10.46 -4.72 14.16
N GLY A 60 11.22 -5.81 14.22
CA GLY A 60 12.45 -5.88 15.02
C GLY A 60 12.21 -5.71 16.52
N LEU A 61 13.11 -4.99 17.18
CA LEU A 61 13.11 -4.79 18.63
C LEU A 61 11.80 -4.19 19.15
N ALA A 62 11.19 -3.26 18.40
CA ALA A 62 9.92 -2.65 18.78
C ALA A 62 8.77 -3.67 18.91
N ARG A 63 8.76 -4.71 18.07
CA ARG A 63 7.79 -5.82 18.17
C ARG A 63 8.01 -6.68 19.39
N GLN A 64 9.27 -6.86 19.77
CA GLN A 64 9.64 -7.66 20.92
C GLN A 64 9.21 -6.94 22.20
N LEU A 65 9.44 -5.62 22.29
CA LEU A 65 9.00 -4.79 23.41
C LEU A 65 7.47 -4.76 23.57
N ASP A 66 6.72 -4.65 22.47
CA ASP A 66 5.24 -4.70 22.48
C ASP A 66 4.67 -6.06 22.96
N ARG A 67 5.46 -7.14 22.86
CA ARG A 67 5.08 -8.46 23.36
C ARG A 67 5.50 -8.72 24.80
N VAL A 68 6.39 -7.92 25.36
CA VAL A 68 6.87 -8.08 26.72
C VAL A 68 5.91 -7.35 27.65
N ASP A 69 5.49 -8.05 28.70
CA ASP A 69 4.61 -7.49 29.71
C ASP A 69 5.38 -6.42 30.52
N PRO A 70 4.84 -5.20 30.68
CA PRO A 70 5.54 -4.09 31.34
C PRO A 70 5.81 -4.36 32.81
N ASP A 71 5.10 -5.30 33.44
CA ASP A 71 5.33 -5.71 34.81
C ASP A 71 6.54 -6.66 34.97
N GLN A 72 7.12 -7.20 33.88
CA GLN A 72 8.32 -8.05 33.95
C GLN A 72 9.65 -7.31 33.75
N VAL A 73 9.63 -6.05 33.31
CA VAL A 73 10.86 -5.28 33.03
C VAL A 73 11.42 -4.53 34.25
N GLY A 74 10.84 -4.73 35.44
CA GLY A 74 11.20 -4.03 36.68
C GLY A 74 11.97 -4.85 37.73
N ASP A 75 11.96 -6.18 37.69
CA ASP A 75 12.47 -7.04 38.79
C ASP A 75 13.92 -7.51 38.62
N ALA A 76 14.74 -6.77 37.88
CA ALA A 76 16.18 -7.01 37.77
C ALA A 76 16.98 -5.81 38.28
N ALA A 77 16.95 -5.58 39.59
CA ALA A 77 17.89 -4.72 40.31
C ALA A 77 18.21 -5.28 41.69
#